data_AF-A0A2A5DXF3-F1
#
_entry.id   AF-A0A2A5DXF3-F1
#
_cell.length_a   1.000
_cell.length_b   1.000
_cell.length_c   1.000
_cell.angle_alpha   90.00
_cell.angle_beta   90.00
_cell.angle_gamma   90.00
#
_symmetry.space_group_name_H-M   'P 1'
#
loop_
_entity.id
_entity.type
_entity.pdbx_description
1 polymer ?
#
loop_
_entity_poly.entity_id
_entity_poly.type
_entity_poly.pdbx_seq_one_letter_code
_entity_poly.pdbx_strand_id
1 'polypeptide(L)' 'KRWRAHSGNDPGADEPLGLYYYDLNGGDFVRHTLDYGPAESTSGTGIYLWIADIDGNGWKDILAPGKEGMYLFKNMGLKN' A
#
# COMPACT_ATOMS: atom_id res chain seq x y z
N LYS A 1 1.44 2.07 5.62
CA LYS A 1 1.28 2.83 6.89
C LYS A 1 0.35 4.01 6.62
N ARG A 2 -0.39 4.50 7.63
CA ARG A 2 -1.13 5.77 7.56
C ARG A 2 -0.26 6.92 8.07
N TRP A 3 -0.04 7.96 7.27
CA TRP A 3 0.71 9.14 7.72
C TRP A 3 -0.01 9.82 8.88
N ARG A 4 0.75 10.15 9.93
CA ARG A 4 0.26 10.87 11.13
C ARG A 4 -1.09 10.34 11.60
N ALA A 5 -1.16 9.03 11.89
CA ALA A 5 -2.41 8.35 12.17
C ALA A 5 -3.20 8.98 13.32
N HIS A 6 -2.53 9.49 14.36
CA HIS A 6 -3.13 10.28 15.44
C HIS A 6 -2.60 11.72 15.45
N SER A 7 -2.70 12.39 14.30
CA SER A 7 -2.39 13.81 14.13
C SER A 7 -0.95 14.20 14.48
N GLY A 8 0.00 13.27 14.36
CA GLY A 8 1.42 13.52 14.57
C GLY A 8 1.96 13.09 15.93
N ASN A 9 1.10 12.63 16.84
CA ASN A 9 1.51 12.29 18.22
C ASN A 9 2.08 10.88 18.38
N ASP A 10 1.98 10.05 17.33
CA ASP A 10 2.52 8.70 17.38
C ASP A 10 4.05 8.71 17.24
N PRO A 11 4.77 7.84 17.96
CA PRO A 11 6.16 7.53 17.63
C PRO A 11 6.28 7.15 16.15
N GLY A 12 7.25 7.74 15.48
CA GLY A 12 7.46 7.53 14.05
C GLY A 12 6.39 8.18 13.17
N ALA A 13 5.52 9.07 13.66
CA ALA A 13 4.50 9.72 12.83
C ALA A 13 5.07 10.42 11.59
N ASP A 14 6.33 10.87 11.66
CA ASP A 14 7.06 11.53 10.58
C ASP A 14 8.04 10.61 9.82
N GLU A 15 8.12 9.32 10.16
CA GLU A 15 8.94 8.35 9.43
C GLU A 15 8.34 8.02 8.05
N PRO A 16 9.19 7.69 7.05
CA PRO A 16 8.76 7.34 5.70
C PRO A 16 7.54 6.44 5.62
N LEU A 17 6.71 6.70 4.62
CA LEU A 17 5.61 5.82 4.29
C LEU A 17 6.13 4.52 3.67
N GLY A 18 5.40 3.45 3.92
CA GLY A 18 5.63 2.15 3.34
C GLY A 18 4.32 1.40 3.20
N LEU A 19 4.05 0.92 1.99
CA LEU A 19 2.90 0.08 1.67
C LEU A 19 3.42 -1.26 1.16
N TYR A 20 2.95 -2.33 1.77
CA TYR A 20 3.47 -3.67 1.56
C TYR A 20 2.31 -4.66 1.50
N TYR A 21 2.49 -5.74 0.75
CA TYR A 21 1.74 -6.97 0.94
C TYR A 21 2.71 -8.11 1.26
N TYR A 22 2.18 -9.21 1.78
CA TYR A 22 3.00 -10.34 2.20
C TYR A 22 2.41 -11.63 1.66
N ASP A 23 3.28 -12.49 1.13
CA ASP A 23 2.94 -13.89 0.94
C ASP A 23 3.30 -14.68 2.19
N LEU A 24 2.46 -15.66 2.52
CA LEU A 24 2.72 -16.61 3.60
C LEU A 24 3.33 -17.87 2.99
N ASN A 25 4.62 -18.09 3.24
CA ASN A 25 5.35 -19.26 2.77
C ASN A 25 5.81 -20.12 3.96
N GLY A 26 5.02 -21.13 4.32
CA GLY A 26 5.41 -22.06 5.40
C GLY A 26 5.57 -21.41 6.79
N GLY A 27 4.94 -20.27 7.02
CA GLY A 27 5.10 -19.47 8.25
C GLY A 27 6.00 -18.26 8.08
N ASP A 28 6.77 -18.18 7.00
CA ASP A 28 7.54 -16.99 6.65
C ASP A 28 6.64 -15.95 5.96
N PHE A 29 6.75 -14.70 6.41
CA PHE A 29 6.11 -13.55 5.75
C PHE A 29 7.07 -12.98 4.71
N VAL A 30 6.85 -13.30 3.44
CA VAL A 30 7.63 -12.77 2.33
C VAL A 30 7.07 -11.41 1.94
N ARG A 31 7.80 -10.34 2.27
CA ARG A 31 7.39 -8.96 2.01
C ARG A 31 7.55 -8.59 0.54
N HIS A 32 6.50 -8.02 -0.03
CA HIS A 32 6.52 -7.30 -1.31
C HIS A 32 6.24 -5.83 -1.07
N THR A 33 7.10 -4.96 -1.62
CA THR A 33 6.96 -3.51 -1.48
C THR A 33 6.16 -2.96 -2.65
N LEU A 34 5.01 -2.34 -2.35
CA LEU A 34 4.21 -1.61 -3.33
C LEU A 34 4.79 -0.21 -3.52
N ASP A 35 5.12 0.46 -2.42
CA ASP A 35 5.71 1.79 -2.43
C ASP A 35 6.41 2.09 -1.09
N TYR A 36 7.45 2.92 -1.12
CA TYR A 36 8.20 3.32 0.05
C TYR A 36 8.94 4.64 -0.18
N GLY A 37 8.87 5.57 0.78
CA GLY A 37 9.53 6.86 0.67
C GLY A 37 8.86 7.98 1.46
N PRO A 38 9.20 9.25 1.16
CA PRO A 38 8.71 10.42 1.88
C PRO A 38 7.23 10.68 1.58
N ALA A 39 6.49 11.19 2.57
CA ALA A 39 5.03 11.30 2.51
C ALA A 39 4.51 12.24 1.40
N GLU A 40 5.35 13.14 0.92
CA GLU A 40 5.05 14.09 -0.16
C GLU A 40 4.93 13.42 -1.53
N SER A 41 5.56 12.25 -1.71
CA SER A 41 5.64 11.56 -3.01
C SER A 41 5.33 10.07 -2.95
N THR A 42 4.99 9.54 -1.78
CA THR A 42 4.76 8.11 -1.55
C THR A 42 3.32 7.87 -1.13
N SER A 43 2.76 6.80 -1.65
CA SER A 43 1.43 6.35 -1.28
C SER A 43 1.36 5.81 0.17
N GLY A 44 0.34 6.25 0.89
CA GLY A 44 -0.08 5.67 2.15
C GLY A 44 -1.32 4.80 2.01
N THR A 45 -1.83 4.33 3.14
CA THR A 45 -3.18 3.75 3.23
C THR A 45 -3.86 4.23 4.50
N GLY A 46 -5.18 4.37 4.42
CA GLY A 46 -6.08 4.72 5.50
C GLY A 46 -6.45 3.50 6.33
N ILE A 47 -7.66 3.55 6.91
CA ILE A 47 -8.21 2.45 7.73
C ILE A 47 -8.59 1.25 6.86
N TYR A 48 -8.98 1.51 5.61
CA TYR A 48 -9.45 0.51 4.67
C TYR A 48 -8.63 0.57 3.37
N LEU A 49 -8.42 -0.60 2.79
CA LEU A 49 -7.91 -0.81 1.43
C LEU A 49 -8.77 -1.88 0.76
N TRP A 50 -8.83 -1.86 -0.57
CA TRP A 50 -9.62 -2.84 -1.33
C TRP A 50 -8.77 -3.54 -2.37
N ILE A 51 -9.11 -4.81 -2.60
CA ILE A 51 -8.51 -5.65 -3.63
C ILE A 51 -9.63 -6.05 -4.57
N ALA A 52 -9.53 -5.62 -5.83
CA ALA A 52 -10.54 -5.87 -6.85
C ALA A 52 -9.89 -5.91 -8.23
N ASP A 53 -10.52 -6.60 -9.17
CA ASP A 53 -10.15 -6.50 -10.58
C ASP A 53 -10.92 -5.30 -11.15
N ILE A 54 -10.26 -4.15 -11.30
CA ILE A 54 -10.94 -2.88 -11.59
C ILE A 54 -11.24 -2.73 -13.07
N ASP A 55 -10.39 -3.26 -13.94
CA ASP A 55 -10.52 -3.13 -15.40
C ASP A 55 -11.01 -4.42 -16.09
N GLY A 56 -11.30 -5.49 -15.33
CA GLY A 56 -11.91 -6.72 -15.81
C GLY A 56 -10.94 -7.64 -16.56
N ASN A 57 -9.63 -7.48 -16.31
CA ASN A 57 -8.59 -8.23 -17.02
C ASN A 57 -8.23 -9.57 -16.36
N GLY A 58 -8.87 -9.91 -15.23
CA GLY A 58 -8.63 -11.13 -14.46
C GLY A 58 -7.56 -11.00 -13.37
N TRP A 59 -6.85 -9.88 -13.28
CA TRP A 59 -5.81 -9.60 -12.29
C TRP A 59 -6.33 -8.68 -11.20
N LYS A 60 -6.04 -9.01 -9.95
CA LYS A 60 -6.44 -8.15 -8.81
C LYS A 60 -5.50 -6.96 -8.68
N ASP A 61 -6.10 -5.77 -8.65
CA ASP A 61 -5.49 -4.49 -8.33
C ASP A 61 -5.67 -4.15 -6.83
N ILE A 62 -4.96 -3.12 -6.37
CA ILE A 62 -5.07 -2.60 -4.99
C ILE A 62 -5.47 -1.13 -5.03
N LEU A 63 -6.58 -0.79 -4.36
CA LEU A 63 -7.02 0.58 -4.12
C LEU A 63 -6.64 0.99 -2.69
N ALA A 64 -5.77 2.00 -2.57
CA ALA A 64 -5.22 2.47 -1.31
C ALA A 64 -5.53 3.97 -1.09
N PRO A 65 -6.63 4.30 -0.41
CA PRO A 65 -6.92 5.68 -0.02
C PRO A 65 -6.11 6.05 1.23
N GLY A 66 -5.25 7.06 1.15
CA GLY A 66 -4.43 7.60 2.25
C GLY A 66 -4.70 9.09 2.51
N LYS A 67 -3.91 9.70 3.40
CA LYS A 67 -3.96 11.17 3.59
C LYS A 67 -3.30 11.91 2.43
N GLU A 68 -2.45 11.21 1.71
CA GLU A 68 -1.65 11.69 0.59
C GLU A 68 -2.47 11.70 -0.71
N GLY A 69 -3.61 11.00 -0.73
CA GLY A 69 -4.49 10.88 -1.90
C GLY A 69 -5.08 9.48 -2.03
N MET A 70 -5.77 9.22 -3.13
CA MET A 70 -6.26 7.90 -3.51
C MET A 70 -5.35 7.31 -4.59
N TYR A 71 -4.72 6.17 -4.28
CA TYR A 71 -3.81 5.50 -5.18
C TYR A 71 -4.40 4.18 -5.67
N LEU A 72 -4.20 3.90 -6.96
CA LEU A 72 -4.53 2.62 -7.59
C LEU A 72 -3.25 1.94 -8.06
N PHE A 73 -2.93 0.79 -7.48
CA PHE A 73 -1.86 -0.09 -7.95
C PHE A 73 -2.43 -1.09 -8.92
N LYS A 74 -2.11 -0.90 -10.20
CA LYS A 74 -2.53 -1.80 -11.26
C LYS A 74 -1.63 -3.03 -11.32
N ASN A 75 -2.23 -4.20 -11.35
CA ASN A 75 -1.54 -5.44 -11.66
C ASN A 75 -1.45 -5.59 -13.19
N MET A 76 -0.22 -5.55 -13.70
CA MET A 76 0.05 -5.64 -15.13
C MET A 76 0.10 -7.09 -15.65
N GLY A 77 -0.27 -8.06 -14.81
CA GLY A 77 -0.20 -9.48 -15.10
C GLY A 77 1.23 -10.01 -15.09
N LEU A 78 1.39 -11.24 -15.57
CA LEU A 78 2.70 -11.87 -15.73
C LEU A 78 3.54 -11.09 -16.75
N LYS A 79 4.75 -10.69 -16.36
CA LYS A 79 5.76 -10.21 -17.30
C LYS A 79 6.46 -11.43 -17.90
N ASN A 80 6.41 -11.53 -19.23
CA ASN A 80 7.23 -12.49 -19.99
C ASN A 80 8.69 -12.05 -20.04
#